data_AF-A0A0P4W9K4-F1
#
_entry.id   AF-A0A0P4W9K4-F1
#
_cell.length_a   1.000
_cell.length_b   1.000
_cell.length_c   1.000
_cell.angle_alpha   90.00
_cell.angle_beta   90.00
_cell.angle_gamma   90.00
#
_symmetry.space_group_name_H-M   'P 1'
#
loop_
_entity.id
_entity.type
_entity.pdbx_description
1 polymer ?
#
loop_
_entity_poly.entity_id
_entity_poly.type
_entity_poly.pdbx_seq_one_letter_code
_entity_poly.pdbx_strand_id
1 'polypeptide(L)'
;MCSDLPHTLTGFPNWAGDQTEEDMQQTSLPFLRDVIVRSRCSPRAKEYSCAILEPPCTSDGTILPPCRTFCKSVAATCQEFITSRFSLSSAFDCEQFPDSSDPSVCFDLTQDSASEDNNATSVTPAPKEAVEVTEPILEETTTLPVESETVTPTPCPELQCLDGTCISLSQVNDGVVDCPEGIDEEDFGGLI
;
A
#
# COMPACT_ATOMS: atom_id res chain seq x y z
N MET A 1 8.43 -8.26 -16.52
CA MET A 1 7.30 -8.60 -15.63
C MET A 1 6.04 -8.87 -16.45
N CYS A 2 5.71 -7.97 -17.38
CA CYS A 2 4.46 -7.94 -18.13
C CYS A 2 4.58 -8.48 -19.57
N SER A 3 5.31 -9.58 -19.75
CA SER A 3 5.64 -10.09 -21.09
C SER A 3 4.51 -10.89 -21.77
N ASP A 4 3.46 -11.25 -21.02
CA ASP A 4 2.37 -12.13 -21.45
C ASP A 4 1.01 -11.44 -21.33
N LEU A 5 0.88 -10.21 -21.86
CA LEU A 5 -0.38 -9.47 -21.83
C LEU A 5 -1.29 -9.84 -23.02
N PRO A 6 -2.61 -9.83 -22.84
CA PRO A 6 -3.58 -10.16 -23.90
C PRO A 6 -3.68 -9.05 -24.97
N HIS A 7 -3.20 -7.85 -24.67
CA HIS A 7 -3.21 -6.72 -25.61
C HIS A 7 -1.84 -6.50 -26.23
N THR A 8 -1.83 -5.97 -27.45
CA THR A 8 -0.60 -5.78 -28.25
C THR A 8 -0.11 -4.34 -28.27
N LEU A 9 -0.93 -3.39 -27.85
CA LEU A 9 -0.63 -1.96 -27.88
C LEU A 9 -0.82 -1.37 -26.49
N THR A 10 0.20 -0.69 -26.01
CA THR A 10 0.20 0.11 -24.78
C THR A 10 0.59 1.55 -25.09
N GLY A 11 0.31 2.48 -24.19
CA GLY A 11 0.59 3.90 -24.38
C GLY A 11 1.00 4.61 -23.09
N PHE A 12 1.61 5.80 -23.27
CA PHE A 12 1.93 6.74 -22.19
C PHE A 12 1.13 8.04 -22.35
N PRO A 13 0.80 8.75 -21.24
CA PRO A 13 1.15 8.41 -19.86
C PRO A 13 0.37 7.20 -19.35
N ASN A 14 1.01 6.36 -18.55
CA ASN A 14 0.36 5.19 -17.98
C ASN A 14 -0.42 5.56 -16.70
N TRP A 15 -1.14 4.61 -16.11
CA TRP A 15 -1.93 4.85 -14.88
C TRP A 15 -1.12 4.79 -13.59
N ALA A 16 0.17 4.45 -13.68
CA ALA A 16 1.13 4.65 -12.61
C ALA A 16 1.62 6.11 -12.54
N GLY A 17 1.35 6.92 -13.57
CA GLY A 17 1.72 8.34 -13.65
C GLY A 17 2.99 8.61 -14.47
N ASP A 18 3.61 7.56 -15.02
CA ASP A 18 4.84 7.67 -15.80
C ASP A 18 4.55 8.33 -17.16
N GLN A 19 5.45 9.21 -17.60
CA GLN A 19 5.30 9.92 -18.88
C GLN A 19 5.99 9.19 -20.04
N THR A 20 6.97 8.34 -19.73
CA THR A 20 7.79 7.66 -20.72
C THR A 20 8.14 6.26 -20.22
N GLU A 21 8.59 5.41 -21.14
CA GLU A 21 9.08 4.07 -20.79
C GLU A 21 10.28 4.12 -19.83
N GLU A 22 11.19 5.08 -20.00
CA GLU A 22 12.34 5.25 -19.12
C GLU A 22 11.92 5.60 -17.69
N ASP A 23 10.99 6.55 -17.55
CA ASP A 23 10.41 6.95 -16.26
C ASP A 23 9.72 5.77 -15.56
N MET A 24 8.93 5.02 -16.33
CA MET A 24 8.30 3.78 -15.85
C MET A 24 9.32 2.76 -15.34
N GLN A 25 10.40 2.53 -16.09
CA GLN A 25 11.43 1.55 -15.72
C GLN A 25 12.22 1.96 -14.47
N GLN A 26 12.43 3.26 -14.26
CA GLN A 26 13.24 3.79 -13.16
C GLN A 26 12.43 4.04 -11.88
N THR A 27 11.18 4.50 -12.02
CA THR A 27 10.34 4.94 -10.91
C THR A 27 9.36 3.86 -10.50
N SER A 28 8.47 3.47 -11.42
CA SER A 28 7.27 2.72 -11.05
C SER A 28 7.47 1.21 -11.04
N LEU A 29 8.21 0.70 -12.02
CA LEU A 29 8.48 -0.73 -12.19
C LEU A 29 9.21 -1.35 -10.99
N PRO A 30 10.24 -0.75 -10.37
CA PRO A 30 10.91 -1.34 -9.21
C PRO A 30 9.96 -1.53 -8.03
N PHE A 31 9.14 -0.52 -7.71
CA PHE A 31 8.16 -0.62 -6.62
C PHE A 31 7.12 -1.72 -6.91
N LEU A 32 6.48 -1.67 -8.08
CA LEU A 32 5.43 -2.63 -8.41
C LEU A 32 5.98 -4.05 -8.50
N ARG A 33 7.17 -4.25 -9.07
CA ARG A 33 7.81 -5.57 -9.17
C ARG A 33 8.28 -6.09 -7.82
N ASP A 34 9.08 -5.31 -7.09
CA ASP A 34 9.85 -5.80 -5.95
C ASP A 34 9.12 -5.67 -4.62
N VAL A 35 8.13 -4.78 -4.52
CA VAL A 35 7.31 -4.60 -3.32
C VAL A 35 5.94 -5.27 -3.51
N ILE A 36 5.17 -4.87 -4.52
CA ILE A 36 3.78 -5.33 -4.68
C ILE A 36 3.72 -6.76 -5.22
N VAL A 37 4.38 -7.06 -6.34
CA VAL A 37 4.31 -8.39 -6.96
C VAL A 37 5.10 -9.43 -6.16
N ARG A 38 6.29 -9.07 -5.67
CA ARG A 38 7.15 -10.00 -4.92
C ARG A 38 6.61 -10.34 -3.53
N SER A 39 5.86 -9.44 -2.88
CA SER A 39 5.21 -9.73 -1.59
C SER A 39 4.09 -10.78 -1.73
N ARG A 40 3.51 -10.94 -2.93
CA ARG A 40 2.37 -11.83 -3.19
C ARG A 40 1.16 -11.54 -2.28
N CYS A 41 0.98 -10.27 -1.90
CA CYS A 41 -0.16 -9.82 -1.12
C CYS A 41 -1.52 -10.14 -1.78
N SER A 42 -1.56 -10.20 -3.11
CA SER A 42 -2.73 -10.62 -3.88
C SER A 42 -2.34 -11.62 -4.96
N PRO A 43 -3.17 -12.64 -5.25
CA PRO A 43 -2.98 -13.47 -6.44
C PRO A 43 -3.10 -12.66 -7.75
N ARG A 44 -3.70 -11.46 -7.69
CA ARG A 44 -3.92 -10.57 -8.83
C ARG A 44 -2.92 -9.41 -8.91
N ALA A 45 -1.89 -9.42 -8.05
CA ALA A 45 -0.96 -8.30 -7.91
C ALA A 45 -0.15 -8.06 -9.19
N LYS A 46 0.27 -9.13 -9.90
CA LYS A 46 1.04 -9.04 -11.14
C LYS A 46 0.19 -8.42 -12.25
N GLU A 47 -1.03 -8.91 -12.39
CA GLU A 47 -2.00 -8.48 -13.38
C GLU A 47 -2.31 -6.99 -13.16
N TYR A 48 -2.61 -6.59 -11.93
CA TYR A 48 -2.90 -5.18 -11.64
C TYR A 48 -1.70 -4.27 -11.88
N SER A 49 -0.51 -4.70 -11.46
CA SER A 49 0.73 -3.95 -11.69
C SER A 49 0.98 -3.73 -13.19
N CYS A 50 0.72 -4.75 -14.01
CA CYS A 50 0.82 -4.60 -15.46
C CYS A 50 -0.29 -3.73 -16.05
N ALA A 51 -1.51 -3.80 -15.52
CA ALA A 51 -2.63 -2.97 -15.99
C ALA A 51 -2.36 -1.47 -15.80
N ILE A 52 -1.64 -1.08 -14.75
CA ILE A 52 -1.29 0.34 -14.53
C ILE A 52 -0.01 0.77 -15.24
N LEU A 53 0.96 -0.14 -15.44
CA LEU A 53 2.24 0.14 -16.12
C LEU A 53 2.10 0.16 -17.64
N GLU A 54 1.40 -0.83 -18.17
CA GLU A 54 1.22 -1.08 -19.60
C GLU A 54 -0.29 -1.28 -19.88
N PRO A 55 -1.11 -0.21 -19.78
CA PRO A 55 -2.52 -0.28 -20.12
C PRO A 55 -2.75 -0.41 -21.64
N PRO A 56 -3.82 -1.10 -22.09
CA PRO A 56 -4.16 -1.15 -23.49
C PRO A 56 -4.54 0.23 -24.03
N CYS A 57 -4.14 0.47 -25.28
CA CYS A 57 -4.44 1.71 -26.00
C CYS A 57 -5.26 1.41 -27.27
N THR A 58 -6.28 2.23 -27.51
CA THR A 58 -7.09 2.18 -28.74
C THR A 58 -6.35 2.78 -29.93
N SER A 59 -6.82 2.52 -31.16
CA SER A 59 -6.24 3.10 -32.38
C SER A 59 -6.23 4.63 -32.39
N ASP A 60 -7.17 5.25 -31.67
CA ASP A 60 -7.30 6.70 -31.57
C ASP A 60 -6.39 7.30 -30.48
N GLY A 61 -5.54 6.48 -29.84
CA GLY A 61 -4.61 6.90 -28.79
C GLY A 61 -5.24 7.01 -27.40
N THR A 62 -6.49 6.57 -27.22
CA THR A 62 -7.13 6.56 -25.89
C THR A 62 -6.58 5.38 -25.08
N ILE A 63 -5.98 5.70 -23.93
CA ILE A 63 -5.46 4.74 -22.97
C ILE A 63 -6.56 4.34 -22.01
N LEU A 64 -6.84 3.05 -21.92
CA LEU A 64 -7.94 2.52 -21.12
C LEU A 64 -7.48 2.33 -19.64
N PRO A 65 -8.29 2.68 -18.62
CA PRO A 65 -7.99 2.41 -17.22
C PRO A 65 -8.36 0.99 -16.78
N PRO A 66 -7.70 0.45 -15.73
CA PRO A 66 -8.22 -0.73 -15.05
C PRO A 66 -9.58 -0.40 -14.41
N CYS A 67 -10.47 -1.38 -14.30
CA CYS A 67 -11.74 -1.17 -13.61
C CYS A 67 -11.53 -0.96 -12.10
N ARG A 68 -12.38 -0.13 -11.48
CA ARG A 68 -12.31 0.19 -10.05
C ARG A 68 -12.45 -1.04 -9.15
N THR A 69 -13.34 -1.97 -9.48
CA THR A 69 -13.48 -3.26 -8.79
C THR A 69 -12.19 -4.08 -8.84
N PHE A 70 -11.50 -4.09 -9.98
CA PHE A 70 -10.19 -4.74 -10.11
C PHE A 70 -9.15 -4.07 -9.20
N CYS A 71 -9.02 -2.74 -9.26
CA CYS A 71 -8.14 -1.97 -8.38
C CYS A 71 -8.39 -2.28 -6.89
N LYS A 72 -9.66 -2.18 -6.44
CA LYS A 72 -10.03 -2.39 -5.03
C LYS A 72 -9.67 -3.79 -4.56
N SER A 73 -9.82 -4.80 -5.41
CA SER A 73 -9.50 -6.19 -5.06
C SER A 73 -8.02 -6.41 -4.75
N VAL A 74 -7.12 -5.63 -5.35
CA VAL A 74 -5.67 -5.70 -5.09
C VAL A 74 -5.26 -4.73 -3.99
N ALA A 75 -5.73 -3.48 -4.05
CA ALA A 75 -5.42 -2.44 -3.07
C ALA A 75 -5.78 -2.86 -1.64
N ALA A 76 -6.94 -3.50 -1.43
CA ALA A 76 -7.37 -3.95 -0.12
C ALA A 76 -6.44 -5.02 0.48
N THR A 77 -5.95 -5.95 -0.33
CA THR A 77 -5.06 -7.03 0.13
C THR A 77 -3.60 -6.61 0.25
N CYS A 78 -3.19 -5.58 -0.50
CA CYS A 78 -1.81 -5.09 -0.55
C CYS A 78 -1.59 -3.83 0.28
N GLN A 79 -2.58 -3.40 1.07
CA GLN A 79 -2.58 -2.12 1.77
C GLN A 79 -1.33 -1.90 2.65
N GLU A 80 -0.82 -2.93 3.32
CA GLU A 80 0.40 -2.84 4.15
C GLU A 80 1.66 -2.48 3.33
N PHE A 81 1.69 -2.87 2.07
CA PHE A 81 2.81 -2.61 1.15
C PHE A 81 2.64 -1.28 0.40
N ILE A 82 1.41 -0.79 0.29
CA ILE A 82 1.07 0.51 -0.28
C ILE A 82 1.31 1.57 0.80
N THR A 83 2.58 1.87 1.07
CA THR A 83 2.94 2.91 2.04
C THR A 83 2.79 4.30 1.41
N SER A 84 2.35 5.29 2.19
CA SER A 84 2.12 6.68 1.74
C SER A 84 3.39 7.46 1.39
N ARG A 85 4.56 6.82 1.46
CA ARG A 85 5.89 7.40 1.23
C ARG A 85 6.31 7.38 -0.25
N PHE A 86 5.44 6.96 -1.17
CA PHE A 86 5.80 6.78 -2.58
C PHE A 86 4.83 7.48 -3.54
N SER A 87 5.34 7.98 -4.66
CA SER A 87 4.58 8.66 -5.73
C SER A 87 3.45 7.80 -6.34
N LEU A 88 3.49 6.47 -6.15
CA LEU A 88 2.47 5.55 -6.66
C LEU A 88 1.24 5.38 -5.79
N SER A 89 1.10 6.10 -4.67
CA SER A 89 -0.14 6.00 -3.88
C SER A 89 -1.39 6.33 -4.71
N SER A 90 -1.29 7.23 -5.69
CA SER A 90 -2.38 7.56 -6.62
C SER A 90 -2.75 6.39 -7.54
N ALA A 91 -1.79 5.55 -7.93
CA ALA A 91 -2.05 4.36 -8.74
C ALA A 91 -2.89 3.30 -7.99
N PHE A 92 -3.09 3.46 -6.68
CA PHE A 92 -3.97 2.64 -5.85
C PHE A 92 -5.18 3.42 -5.32
N ASP A 93 -5.38 4.69 -5.73
CA ASP A 93 -6.60 5.44 -5.47
C ASP A 93 -7.71 5.00 -6.45
N CYS A 94 -8.38 3.91 -6.09
CA CYS A 94 -9.35 3.27 -6.97
C CYS A 94 -10.56 4.15 -7.32
N GLU A 95 -10.81 5.25 -6.62
CA GLU A 95 -11.92 6.16 -6.91
C GLU A 95 -11.73 6.93 -8.23
N GLN A 96 -10.50 7.00 -8.75
CA GLN A 96 -10.20 7.61 -10.04
C GLN A 96 -10.64 6.75 -11.23
N PHE A 97 -10.86 5.46 -11.02
CA PHE A 97 -11.21 4.51 -12.09
C PHE A 97 -12.73 4.31 -12.19
N PRO A 98 -13.30 4.12 -13.39
CA PRO A 98 -14.70 3.75 -13.53
C PRO A 98 -14.91 2.25 -13.26
N ASP A 99 -16.15 1.88 -12.99
CA ASP A 99 -16.60 0.49 -13.09
C ASP A 99 -17.61 0.38 -14.23
N SER A 100 -17.36 -0.54 -15.14
CA SER A 100 -18.23 -0.81 -16.28
C SER A 100 -18.04 -2.25 -16.73
N SER A 101 -19.10 -2.85 -17.27
CA SER A 101 -19.00 -4.11 -18.01
C SER A 101 -18.58 -3.90 -19.47
N ASP A 102 -18.46 -2.66 -19.91
CA ASP A 102 -18.04 -2.30 -21.27
C ASP A 102 -16.50 -2.27 -21.36
N PRO A 103 -15.88 -3.15 -22.18
CA PRO A 103 -14.42 -3.23 -22.32
C PRO A 103 -13.80 -2.01 -23.00
N SER A 104 -14.60 -1.08 -23.53
CA SER A 104 -14.13 0.21 -24.04
C SER A 104 -14.07 1.31 -22.99
N VAL A 105 -14.58 1.06 -21.77
CA VAL A 105 -14.59 2.03 -20.66
C VAL A 105 -13.50 1.74 -19.62
N CYS A 106 -13.35 0.48 -19.24
CA CYS A 106 -12.25 -0.01 -18.40
C CYS A 106 -11.98 -1.48 -18.69
N PHE A 107 -10.86 -2.00 -18.22
CA PHE A 107 -10.50 -3.41 -18.40
C PHE A 107 -10.10 -4.10 -17.10
N ASP A 108 -10.16 -5.42 -17.13
CA ASP A 108 -9.70 -6.31 -16.08
C ASP A 108 -8.98 -7.49 -16.73
N LEU A 109 -7.66 -7.56 -16.56
CA LEU A 109 -6.81 -8.60 -17.16
C LEU A 109 -7.11 -10.02 -16.70
N THR A 110 -7.98 -10.19 -15.69
CA THR A 110 -8.41 -11.51 -15.23
C THR A 110 -9.67 -12.02 -15.92
N GLN A 111 -10.43 -11.16 -16.60
CA GLN A 111 -11.74 -11.50 -17.16
C GLN A 111 -11.69 -12.07 -18.58
N ASP A 112 -10.54 -12.00 -19.27
CA ASP A 112 -10.34 -12.60 -20.60
C ASP A 112 -10.25 -14.14 -20.59
N SER A 113 -10.39 -14.78 -19.41
CA SER A 113 -10.61 -16.23 -19.28
C SER A 113 -12.08 -16.60 -19.01
N ALA A 114 -13.03 -15.72 -19.32
CA ALA A 114 -14.46 -16.01 -19.30
C ALA A 114 -15.02 -16.32 -20.70
N SER A 115 -14.41 -17.27 -21.41
CA SER A 115 -15.16 -18.12 -22.35
C SER A 115 -15.70 -19.31 -21.56
N GLU A 116 -16.97 -19.23 -21.19
CA GLU A 116 -17.90 -20.29 -20.77
C GLU A 116 -17.29 -21.64 -20.34
N ASP A 117 -17.17 -21.86 -19.03
CA ASP A 117 -17.46 -23.15 -18.44
C ASP A 117 -18.20 -22.94 -17.11
N ASN A 118 -19.47 -23.33 -17.12
CA ASN A 118 -20.35 -23.32 -15.95
C ASN A 118 -19.85 -24.34 -14.92
N ASN A 119 -18.97 -23.92 -14.01
CA ASN A 119 -18.77 -24.63 -12.76
C ASN A 119 -18.48 -23.65 -11.64
N ALA A 120 -19.55 -23.10 -11.06
CA ALA A 120 -19.51 -22.37 -9.81
C ALA A 120 -19.06 -23.31 -8.69
N THR A 121 -17.75 -23.41 -8.47
CA THR A 121 -17.20 -23.82 -7.18
C THR A 121 -16.78 -22.56 -6.44
N SER A 122 -17.70 -22.08 -5.62
CA SER A 122 -17.48 -21.09 -4.58
C SER A 122 -16.28 -21.51 -3.73
N VAL A 123 -15.12 -20.90 -3.97
CA VAL A 123 -13.97 -21.07 -3.08
C VAL A 123 -14.26 -20.22 -1.86
N THR A 124 -14.81 -20.89 -0.85
CA THR A 124 -15.02 -20.38 0.51
C THR A 124 -13.73 -19.73 1.02
N PRO A 125 -13.78 -18.53 1.62
CA PRO A 125 -12.60 -17.94 2.24
C PRO A 125 -12.14 -18.82 3.42
N ALA A 126 -10.83 -18.97 3.51
CA ALA A 126 -10.14 -19.72 4.57
C ALA A 126 -10.58 -19.23 5.97
N PRO A 127 -10.73 -20.15 6.94
CA PRO A 127 -11.25 -19.83 8.25
C PRO A 127 -10.28 -18.94 9.04
N LYS A 128 -10.83 -17.86 9.56
CA LYS A 128 -10.35 -17.09 10.72
C LYS A 128 -10.22 -18.02 11.92
N GLU A 129 -8.99 -18.38 12.27
CA GLU A 129 -8.73 -19.07 13.52
C GLU A 129 -8.74 -18.03 14.65
N ALA A 130 -9.87 -17.95 15.35
CA ALA A 130 -9.99 -17.30 16.63
C ALA A 130 -9.41 -18.26 17.68
N VAL A 131 -8.35 -17.85 18.36
CA VAL A 131 -7.87 -18.57 19.54
C VAL A 131 -8.54 -17.95 20.76
N GLU A 132 -9.41 -18.76 21.37
CA GLU A 132 -10.16 -18.45 22.59
C GLU A 132 -9.31 -18.64 23.85
N VAL A 133 -9.64 -17.80 24.82
CA VAL A 133 -9.01 -17.55 26.11
C VAL A 133 -8.97 -18.80 27.00
N THR A 134 -7.93 -18.93 27.83
CA THR A 134 -8.01 -19.75 29.05
C THR A 134 -7.39 -18.98 30.21
N GLU A 135 -8.21 -18.71 31.21
CA GLU A 135 -7.84 -18.11 32.51
C GLU A 135 -6.90 -19.05 33.30
N PRO A 136 -6.23 -18.54 34.35
CA PRO A 136 -6.82 -18.78 35.67
C PRO A 136 -6.76 -17.62 36.68
N ILE A 137 -7.77 -17.65 37.53
CA ILE A 137 -8.00 -16.96 38.82
C ILE A 137 -6.84 -17.06 39.84
N LEU A 138 -6.60 -16.00 40.63
CA LEU A 138 -7.17 -15.85 41.99
C LEU A 138 -6.75 -14.50 42.63
N GLU A 139 -7.67 -13.99 43.44
CA GLU A 139 -7.81 -12.66 44.04
C GLU A 139 -6.80 -12.35 45.16
N GLU A 140 -6.51 -11.06 45.39
CA GLU A 140 -6.69 -10.52 46.75
C GLU A 140 -6.96 -9.00 46.74
N THR A 141 -7.92 -8.64 47.57
CA THR A 141 -8.50 -7.34 47.89
C THR A 141 -7.52 -6.39 48.58
N THR A 142 -7.62 -5.07 48.32
CA THR A 142 -7.70 -4.01 49.36
C THR A 142 -8.08 -2.66 48.73
N THR A 143 -8.91 -1.94 49.45
CA THR A 143 -9.69 -0.74 49.13
C THR A 143 -8.94 0.61 49.23
N LEU A 144 -9.23 1.53 48.27
CA LEU A 144 -9.43 3.01 48.29
C LEU A 144 -8.46 3.94 49.11
N PRO A 145 -8.24 5.24 48.77
CA PRO A 145 -9.05 6.14 47.92
C PRO A 145 -8.27 7.06 46.92
N VAL A 146 -9.07 7.83 46.18
CA VAL A 146 -8.83 8.98 45.28
C VAL A 146 -7.60 9.88 45.55
N GLU A 147 -6.77 10.09 44.51
CA GLU A 147 -6.20 11.37 44.02
C GLU A 147 -5.52 11.07 42.65
N SER A 148 -6.18 11.40 41.54
CA SER A 148 -5.92 12.58 40.69
C SER A 148 -4.53 12.58 40.01
N GLU A 149 -4.58 12.37 38.69
CA GLU A 149 -3.57 12.65 37.65
C GLU A 149 -2.32 11.74 37.56
N THR A 150 -2.28 10.88 36.53
CA THR A 150 -1.08 10.72 35.68
C THR A 150 -1.46 10.20 34.28
N VAL A 151 -1.73 11.18 33.40
CA VAL A 151 -1.29 11.28 32.00
C VAL A 151 -1.34 10.00 31.16
N THR A 152 -2.42 9.88 30.40
CA THR A 152 -2.46 9.17 29.11
C THR A 152 -1.23 9.56 28.27
N PRO A 153 -0.49 8.65 27.62
CA PRO A 153 0.58 9.04 26.72
C PRO A 153 -0.05 9.77 25.52
N THR A 154 -0.06 11.09 25.59
CA THR A 154 -0.41 11.95 24.48
C THR A 154 0.59 11.65 23.37
N PRO A 155 0.15 11.30 22.15
CA PRO A 155 1.08 11.11 21.05
C PRO A 155 1.87 12.40 20.85
N CYS A 156 3.20 12.28 20.72
CA CYS A 156 4.05 13.45 20.54
C CYS A 156 3.55 14.27 19.34
N PRO A 157 3.44 15.61 19.47
CA PRO A 157 2.91 16.45 18.39
C PRO A 157 3.72 16.37 17.10
N GLU A 158 5.03 16.12 17.19
CA GLU A 158 5.94 16.15 16.04
C GLU A 158 6.93 14.97 16.02
N LEU A 159 7.80 14.82 17.03
CA LEU A 159 8.81 13.73 17.08
C LEU A 159 9.03 13.19 18.50
N GLN A 160 9.50 11.93 18.60
CA GLN A 160 9.74 11.22 19.86
C GLN A 160 11.14 10.58 19.89
N CYS A 161 11.90 10.84 20.94
CA CYS A 161 13.19 10.19 21.24
C CYS A 161 13.00 8.71 21.66
N LEU A 162 14.09 7.93 21.74
CA LEU A 162 14.04 6.52 22.16
C LEU A 162 13.48 6.32 23.59
N ASP A 163 13.73 7.26 24.50
CA ASP A 163 13.23 7.20 25.89
C ASP A 163 11.76 7.69 26.01
N GLY A 164 11.17 8.14 24.90
CA GLY A 164 9.79 8.63 24.87
C GLY A 164 9.64 10.14 25.05
N THR A 165 10.73 10.88 25.26
CA THR A 165 10.78 12.35 25.28
C THR A 165 10.32 12.92 23.94
N CYS A 166 9.43 13.92 23.95
CA CYS A 166 8.97 14.57 22.73
C CYS A 166 9.84 15.81 22.41
N ILE A 167 10.22 15.97 21.15
CA ILE A 167 10.92 17.14 20.63
C ILE A 167 10.19 17.70 19.40
N SER A 168 10.46 18.96 19.06
CA SER A 168 9.93 19.62 17.86
C SER A 168 10.86 19.46 16.66
N LEU A 169 10.33 19.68 15.46
CA LEU A 169 11.13 19.63 14.21
C LEU A 169 12.26 20.67 14.16
N SER A 170 12.16 21.75 14.93
CA SER A 170 13.20 22.77 15.05
C SER A 170 14.36 22.37 15.96
N GLN A 171 14.21 21.28 16.71
CA GLN A 171 15.16 20.74 17.69
C GLN A 171 15.88 19.50 17.15
N VAL A 172 15.89 19.35 15.83
CA VAL A 172 16.59 18.26 15.16
C VAL A 172 17.73 18.87 14.37
N ASN A 173 18.96 18.45 14.66
CA ASN A 173 20.19 19.02 14.13
C ASN A 173 20.27 20.54 14.34
N ASP A 174 19.84 21.03 15.51
CA ASP A 174 19.88 22.45 15.87
C ASP A 174 21.17 22.83 16.61
N GLY A 175 22.06 21.86 16.83
CA GLY A 175 23.32 22.00 17.53
C GLY A 175 23.20 21.83 19.05
N VAL A 176 22.02 21.49 19.56
CA VAL A 176 21.73 21.31 20.99
C VAL A 176 21.19 19.90 21.22
N VAL A 177 21.79 19.18 22.17
CA VAL A 177 21.33 17.83 22.54
C VAL A 177 20.06 17.93 23.38
N ASP A 178 18.92 17.73 22.74
CA ASP A 178 17.58 17.71 23.32
C ASP A 178 17.07 16.29 23.60
N CYS A 179 17.54 15.25 22.89
CA CYS A 179 17.32 13.86 23.31
C CYS A 179 18.39 13.41 24.33
N PRO A 180 18.03 12.61 25.34
CA PRO A 180 18.98 12.11 26.34
C PRO A 180 20.12 11.27 25.75
N GLU A 181 19.87 10.61 24.62
CA GLU A 181 20.86 9.81 23.86
C GLU A 181 21.58 10.63 22.78
N GLY A 182 21.26 11.92 22.60
CA GLY A 182 21.87 12.79 21.57
C GLY A 182 21.54 12.44 20.12
N ILE A 183 20.60 11.51 19.90
CA ILE A 183 20.20 11.04 18.56
C ILE A 183 19.64 12.14 17.66
N ASP A 184 19.09 13.19 18.25
CA ASP A 184 18.60 14.38 17.57
C ASP A 184 19.72 15.22 16.92
N GLU A 185 20.97 15.00 17.35
CA GLU A 185 22.17 15.70 16.89
C GLU A 185 23.21 14.76 16.23
N GLU A 186 22.91 13.46 16.12
CA GLU A 186 23.80 12.52 15.44
C GLU A 186 23.68 12.67 13.91
N ASP A 187 24.61 13.46 13.35
CA ASP A 187 24.86 13.55 11.92
C ASP A 187 25.29 12.19 11.35
N PHE A 188 24.36 11.44 10.73
CA PHE A 188 24.71 10.34 9.84
C PHE A 188 25.26 10.83 8.47
N GLY A 189 25.84 12.04 8.43
CA GLY A 189 26.56 12.65 7.33
C GLY A 189 28.00 12.18 7.18
N GLY A 190 28.20 10.86 7.10
CA GLY A 190 29.47 10.26 6.67
C GLY A 190 29.40 9.81 5.21
N LEU A 191 29.50 10.72 4.25
CA LEU A 191 29.70 10.38 2.83
C LEU A 191 31.14 10.67 2.40
N ILE A 192 31.91 9.60 2.15
CA ILE A 192 32.78 9.45 0.97
C ILE A 192 32.85 7.98 0.59
#